data_AF-A0A381W9K8-F1
#
_entry.id   AF-A0A381W9K8-F1
#
_cell.length_a   1.000
_cell.length_b   1.000
_cell.length_c   1.000
_cell.angle_alpha   90.00
_cell.angle_beta   90.00
_cell.angle_gamma   90.00
#
_symmetry.space_group_name_H-M   'P 1'
#
loop_
_entity.id
_entity.type
_entity.pdbx_description
1 polymer ?
#
loop_
_entity_poly.entity_id
_entity_poly.type
_entity_poly.pdbx_seq_one_letter_code
_entity_poly.pdbx_strand_id
1 'polypeptide(L)' 'MGQVVTQVDAFTDTRFSGNPAAVCVLSEAVPEDWMQAVAREMNLSETAFVVRREGGFDLRWFTPVTEVALCGHATLASAH' A
#
# COMPACT_ATOMS: atom_id res chain seq x y z
N MET A 1 8.68 12.78 13.02
CA MET A 1 8.00 12.90 11.72
C MET A 1 7.14 11.67 11.54
N GLY A 2 5.84 11.83 11.31
CA GLY A 2 4.92 10.70 11.14
C GLY A 2 4.78 10.32 9.67
N GLN A 3 4.62 9.03 9.38
CA GLN A 3 4.20 8.56 8.06
C GLN A 3 2.67 8.61 8.00
N VAL A 4 2.12 9.14 6.90
CA VAL A 4 0.68 9.04 6.63
C VAL A 4 0.40 7.71 5.91
N VAL A 5 -0.60 6.99 6.40
CA VAL A 5 -1.14 5.78 5.79
C VAL A 5 -2.61 6.04 5.45
N THR A 6 -2.98 5.88 4.19
CA THR A 6 -4.36 6.03 3.72
C THR A 6 -4.98 4.65 3.52
N GLN A 7 -6.12 4.36 4.13
CA GLN A 7 -6.89 3.16 3.81
C GLN A 7 -7.89 3.46 2.70
N VAL A 8 -7.92 2.63 1.66
CA VAL A 8 -8.84 2.73 0.53
C VAL A 8 -9.52 1.37 0.31
N ASP A 9 -10.84 1.41 0.21
CA ASP A 9 -11.68 0.25 -0.12
C ASP A 9 -11.83 0.16 -1.65
N ALA A 10 -11.06 -0.71 -2.31
CA ALA A 10 -11.09 -0.85 -3.76
C ALA A 10 -12.36 -1.57 -4.27
N PHE A 11 -12.77 -1.26 -5.50
CA PHE A 11 -13.94 -1.84 -6.18
C PHE A 11 -15.29 -1.56 -5.50
N THR A 12 -15.41 -0.44 -4.79
CA THR A 12 -16.68 -0.03 -4.20
C THR A 12 -16.81 1.49 -4.11
N ASP A 13 -18.06 1.97 -4.13
CA ASP A 13 -18.42 3.35 -3.78
C ASP A 13 -19.05 3.44 -2.37
N THR A 14 -19.11 2.32 -1.65
CA THR A 14 -19.72 2.22 -0.31
C THR A 14 -18.63 1.94 0.72
N ARG A 15 -18.61 2.72 1.81
CA ARG A 15 -17.65 2.50 2.92
C ARG A 15 -17.78 1.08 3.49
N PHE A 16 -16.67 0.49 3.89
CA PHE A 16 -16.61 -0.83 4.53
C PHE A 16 -17.09 -1.97 3.62
N SER A 17 -16.97 -1.79 2.31
CA SER A 17 -17.27 -2.78 1.28
C SER A 17 -16.06 -2.95 0.37
N GLY A 18 -16.11 -3.84 -0.64
CA GLY A 18 -14.99 -4.02 -1.56
C GLY A 18 -13.77 -4.68 -0.90
N ASN A 19 -12.57 -4.31 -1.35
CA ASN A 19 -11.32 -4.89 -0.85
C ASN A 19 -10.38 -3.81 -0.26
N PRO A 20 -10.16 -3.80 1.06
CA PRO A 20 -9.37 -2.76 1.71
C PRO A 20 -7.87 -2.93 1.48
N ALA A 21 -7.20 -1.84 1.12
CA ALA A 21 -5.75 -1.75 1.09
C ALA A 21 -5.26 -0.52 1.87
N ALA A 22 -4.14 -0.67 2.56
CA ALA A 22 -3.38 0.49 3.06
C ALA A 22 -2.45 1.00 1.96
N VAL A 23 -2.33 2.32 1.82
CA VAL A 23 -1.48 2.98 0.84
C VAL A 23 -0.56 3.96 1.56
N CYS A 24 0.75 3.74 1.39
CA CYS A 24 1.81 4.61 1.90
C CYS A 24 2.49 5.30 0.72
N VAL A 25 2.26 6.61 0.57
CA VAL A 25 3.00 7.43 -0.40
C VAL A 25 4.27 7.96 0.28
N LEU A 26 5.42 7.63 -0.30
CA LEU A 26 6.74 7.88 0.25
C LEU A 26 7.53 8.86 -0.64
N SER A 27 8.35 9.72 -0.01
CA SER A 27 9.25 10.62 -0.72
C SER A 27 10.48 9.92 -1.29
N GLU A 28 10.89 8.81 -0.68
CA GLU A 28 12.06 8.01 -1.06
C GLU A 28 11.84 6.54 -0.72
N ALA A 29 12.69 5.66 -1.26
CA ALA A 29 12.64 4.24 -0.94
C ALA A 29 13.05 4.02 0.52
N VAL A 30 12.28 3.18 1.21
CA VAL A 30 12.54 2.79 2.60
C VAL A 30 12.97 1.33 2.68
N PRO A 31 13.63 0.91 3.77
CA PRO A 31 14.01 -0.49 3.97
C PRO A 31 12.82 -1.46 3.93
N GLU A 32 13.05 -2.66 3.41
CA GLU A 32 12.03 -3.70 3.26
C GLU A 32 11.48 -4.21 4.59
N ASP A 33 12.34 -4.35 5.60
CA ASP A 33 11.95 -4.73 6.96
C ASP A 33 10.98 -3.72 7.58
N TRP A 34 11.18 -2.44 7.30
CA TRP A 34 10.25 -1.38 7.68
C TRP A 34 8.91 -1.49 6.93
N MET A 35 8.94 -1.70 5.61
CA MET A 35 7.70 -1.93 4.83
C MET A 35 6.91 -3.12 5.37
N GLN A 36 7.60 -4.22 5.65
CA GLN A 36 6.99 -5.43 6.20
C GLN A 36 6.43 -5.21 7.61
N ALA A 37 7.11 -4.41 8.45
CA ALA A 37 6.63 -4.05 9.78
C ALA A 37 5.35 -3.20 9.71
N VAL A 38 5.29 -2.22 8.81
CA VAL A 38 4.09 -1.42 8.57
C VAL A 38 2.95 -2.29 8.05
N ALA A 39 3.19 -3.17 7.07
CA ALA A 39 2.17 -4.06 6.56
C ALA A 39 1.60 -5.00 7.63
N ARG A 40 2.46 -5.46 8.55
CA ARG A 40 2.05 -6.25 9.71
C ARG A 40 1.20 -5.45 10.70
N GLU A 41 1.59 -4.21 10.98
CA GLU A 41 0.84 -3.31 11.88
C GLU A 41 -0.55 -2.99 11.32
N MET A 42 -0.65 -2.73 10.00
CA MET A 42 -1.93 -2.42 9.36
C MET A 42 -2.87 -3.63 9.29
N ASN A 43 -2.33 -4.84 9.20
CA ASN A 43 -3.06 -6.11 9.21
C ASN A 43 -4.26 -6.16 8.23
N LEU A 44 -4.11 -5.52 7.07
CA LEU A 44 -5.03 -5.60 5.93
C LEU A 44 -4.56 -6.67 4.94
N SER A 45 -5.35 -6.92 3.90
CA SER A 45 -4.97 -7.85 2.82
C SER A 45 -3.60 -7.48 2.25
N GLU A 46 -3.43 -6.21 1.87
CA GLU A 46 -2.16 -5.66 1.42
C GLU A 46 -1.96 -4.21 1.87
N THR A 47 -0.69 -3.87 2.07
CA THR A 47 -0.19 -2.50 2.13
C THR A 47 0.64 -2.22 0.89
N ALA A 48 0.26 -1.19 0.13
CA ALA A 48 0.99 -0.69 -1.02
C ALA A 48 1.95 0.45 -0.59
N PHE A 49 3.19 0.39 -1.06
CA PHE A 49 4.18 1.43 -0.89
C PHE A 49 4.50 2.06 -2.24
N VAL A 50 4.22 3.35 -2.36
CA VAL A 50 4.37 4.13 -3.59
C VAL A 50 5.52 5.10 -3.43
N VAL A 51 6.55 4.99 -4.25
CA VAL A 51 7.67 5.95 -4.29
C VAL A 51 7.62 6.69 -5.61
N ARG A 52 7.57 8.03 -5.56
CA ARG A 52 7.58 8.85 -6.78
C ARG A 52 8.95 8.82 -7.45
N ARG A 53 8.98 8.61 -8.77
CA ARG A 53 10.18 8.66 -9.62
C ARG A 53 10.01 9.66 -10.74
N GLU A 54 11.10 9.96 -11.43
CA GLU A 54 11.02 10.72 -12.68
C GLU A 54 10.27 9.87 -13.73
N GLY A 55 9.17 10.40 -14.26
CA GLY A 55 8.37 9.70 -15.29
C GLY A 55 7.47 8.56 -14.79
N GLY A 56 7.37 8.31 -13.48
CA GLY A 56 6.53 7.23 -12.96
C GLY A 56 6.55 7.03 -11.44
N PHE A 57 6.19 5.83 -11.01
CA PHE A 57 6.14 5.41 -9.62
C PHE A 57 6.71 4.02 -9.47
N ASP A 58 7.53 3.80 -8.43
CA ASP A 58 7.82 2.45 -7.96
C ASP A 58 6.68 2.03 -7.03
N LEU A 59 6.20 0.81 -7.22
CA LEU A 59 5.10 0.26 -6.45
C LEU A 59 5.50 -1.13 -5.92
N ARG A 60 5.38 -1.31 -4.60
CA ARG A 60 5.58 -2.60 -3.92
C ARG A 60 4.38 -2.93 -3.06
N TRP A 61 4.11 -4.22 -2.87
CA TRP A 61 2.94 -4.69 -2.11
C TRP A 61 3.36 -5.72 -1.07
N PHE A 62 2.89 -5.53 0.14
CA PHE A 62 3.18 -6.43 1.25
C PHE A 62 1.88 -6.89 1.87
N THR A 63 1.77 -8.20 2.06
CA THR A 63 0.84 -8.78 3.04
C THR A 63 1.45 -8.61 4.44
N PRO A 64 0.72 -8.93 5.53
CA PRO A 64 1.29 -8.91 6.88
C PRO A 64 2.49 -9.84 7.11
N VAL A 65 2.75 -10.78 6.18
CA VAL A 65 3.77 -11.83 6.34
C VAL A 65 4.86 -11.81 5.27
N THR A 66 4.59 -11.30 4.06
CA THR A 66 5.55 -11.30 2.96
C THR A 66 5.24 -10.23 1.90
N GLU A 67 6.25 -9.83 1.14
CA GLU A 67 6.08 -9.13 -0.13
C GLU A 67 5.41 -10.06 -1.16
N VAL A 68 4.58 -9.47 -2.02
CA VAL A 68 3.98 -10.14 -3.19
C VAL A 68 4.35 -9.41 -4.48
N ALA A 69 4.58 -10.17 -5.54
CA ALA A 69 5.06 -9.63 -6.81
C ALA A 69 4.02 -8.76 -7.56
N LEU A 70 2.73 -8.93 -7.25
CA LEU A 70 1.63 -8.18 -7.87
C LEU A 70 0.38 -8.25 -6.99
N CYS A 71 -0.30 -7.11 -6.83
CA CYS A 71 -1.64 -7.07 -6.23
C CYS A 71 -2.54 -6.06 -6.97
N GLY A 72 -3.63 -6.56 -7.58
CA GLY A 72 -4.50 -5.73 -8.44
C GLY A 72 -5.28 -4.65 -7.67
N HIS A 73 -5.96 -5.01 -6.59
CA HIS A 73 -6.82 -4.06 -5.85
C HIS A 73 -5.99 -2.99 -5.14
N ALA A 74 -4.83 -3.33 -4.58
CA ALA A 74 -3.92 -2.38 -3.95
C ALA A 74 -3.25 -1.45 -4.98
N THR A 75 -3.06 -1.91 -6.23
CA THR A 75 -2.66 -1.03 -7.34
C THR A 75 -3.75 -0.01 -7.67
N LEU A 76 -5.01 -0.45 -7.75
CA LEU A 76 -6.14 0.45 -7.98
C LEU A 76 -6.31 1.44 -6.83
N ALA A 77 -6.22 0.97 -5.58
CA ALA A 77 -6.24 1.81 -4.39
C ALA A 77 -5.15 2.89 -4.40
N SER A 78 -3.96 2.57 -4.93
CA SER A 78 -2.84 3.52 -5.01
C SER A 78 -3.05 4.65 -6.03
N ALA A 79 -4.01 4.51 -6.93
CA ALA A 79 -4.32 5.48 -7.98
C ALA A 79 -5.56 6.35 -7.66
N HIS A 80 -6.23 6.13 -6.53
CA HIS A 80 -7.37 6.91 -6.05
C HIS A 80 -6.94 8.23 -5.42
#